data_AF-A0A435GZ20-F1
#
_entry.id   AF-A0A435GZ20-F1
#
_cell.length_a   1.000
_cell.length_b   1.000
_cell.length_c   1.000
_cell.angle_alpha   90.00
_cell.angle_beta   90.00
_cell.angle_gamma   90.00
#
_symmetry.space_group_name_H-M   'P 1'
#
loop_
_entity.id
_entity.type
_entity.pdbx_description
1 polymer ?
#
loop_
_entity_poly.entity_id
_entity_poly.type
_entity_poly.pdbx_seq_one_letter_code
_entity_poly.pdbx_strand_id
1 'polypeptide(L)'
;MTYCVGLKIDRGLVFMSDTRTNAGMDSISTFRKMHVWEEPGERVIVLMSAGNLATTQAVVSLLDERTKAISERHSTLLETPSMYQTVRIVGDTVKEVIANSSPAGEKADSYFNASFILGGQIKGSEPRLFMIYPEGNFIESTDDTPFFQIGETKYGKPIII
;
A
#
# COMPACT_ATOMS: atom_id res chain seq x y z
N MET A 1 15.59 -4.51 -6.72
CA MET A 1 14.65 -4.08 -7.77
C MET A 1 13.29 -4.52 -7.32
N THR A 2 12.40 -3.56 -7.06
CA THR A 2 11.04 -3.81 -6.57
C THR A 2 10.07 -3.29 -7.62
N TYR A 3 9.03 -4.04 -7.96
CA TYR A 3 8.00 -3.63 -8.91
C TYR A 3 6.64 -4.21 -8.50
N CYS A 4 5.66 -3.31 -8.34
CA CYS A 4 4.26 -3.69 -8.17
C CYS A 4 3.39 -2.90 -9.14
N VAL A 5 2.28 -3.50 -9.57
CA VAL A 5 1.27 -2.90 -10.44
C VAL A 5 -0.13 -3.31 -10.01
N GLY A 6 -1.03 -2.33 -9.98
CA GLY A 6 -2.46 -2.54 -9.78
C GLY A 6 -3.23 -1.96 -10.97
N LEU A 7 -4.24 -2.70 -11.46
CA LEU A 7 -5.10 -2.29 -12.56
C LEU A 7 -6.56 -2.35 -12.12
N LYS A 8 -7.34 -1.36 -12.52
CA LYS A 8 -8.80 -1.32 -12.43
C LYS A 8 -9.37 -1.50 -13.84
N ILE A 9 -10.13 -2.56 -14.02
CA ILE A 9 -10.81 -2.89 -15.27
C ILE A 9 -12.31 -3.04 -15.00
N ASP A 10 -13.13 -3.07 -16.04
CA ASP A 10 -14.59 -3.20 -15.90
C ASP A 10 -15.01 -4.44 -15.09
N ARG A 11 -14.19 -5.50 -15.12
CA ARG A 11 -14.44 -6.76 -14.41
C ARG A 11 -13.91 -6.79 -12.97
N GLY A 12 -13.24 -5.74 -12.50
CA GLY A 12 -12.68 -5.67 -11.16
C GLY A 12 -11.23 -5.20 -11.11
N LEU A 13 -10.44 -5.79 -10.21
CA LEU A 13 -9.07 -5.38 -9.94
C LEU A 13 -8.07 -6.49 -10.23
N VAL A 14 -6.89 -6.13 -10.72
CA VAL A 14 -5.75 -7.03 -10.94
C VAL A 14 -4.55 -6.49 -10.19
N PHE A 15 -3.86 -7.35 -9.45
CA PHE A 15 -2.67 -6.99 -8.67
C PHE A 15 -1.51 -7.92 -9.00
N MET A 16 -0.31 -7.36 -9.11
CA MET A 16 0.92 -8.13 -9.26
C MET A 16 2.07 -7.43 -8.53
N SER A 17 2.83 -8.21 -7.76
CA SER A 17 4.04 -7.73 -7.07
C SER A 17 5.17 -8.73 -7.24
N ASP A 18 6.38 -8.24 -7.50
CA ASP A 18 7.58 -9.07 -7.39
C ASP A 18 7.98 -9.29 -5.91
N THR A 19 9.03 -10.07 -5.65
CA THR A 19 9.48 -10.40 -4.28
C THR A 19 10.94 -10.08 -3.99
N ARG A 20 11.72 -9.63 -4.98
CA ARG A 20 13.13 -9.28 -4.77
C ARG A 20 13.23 -7.95 -4.02
N THR A 21 13.95 -7.93 -2.90
CA THR A 21 14.06 -6.75 -2.04
C THR A 21 15.50 -6.53 -1.61
N ASN A 22 15.91 -5.26 -1.54
CA ASN A 22 17.18 -4.86 -0.93
C ASN A 22 16.92 -4.61 0.57
N ALA A 23 17.58 -5.37 1.44
CA ALA A 23 17.46 -5.29 2.89
C ALA A 23 18.69 -4.67 3.58
N GLY A 24 19.66 -4.16 2.81
CA GLY A 24 20.91 -3.59 3.31
C GLY A 24 22.07 -3.80 2.34
N MET A 25 23.26 -3.31 2.69
CA MET A 25 24.48 -3.61 1.91
C MET A 25 24.64 -5.13 1.78
N ASP A 26 24.80 -5.59 0.54
CA ASP A 26 24.98 -6.98 0.15
C ASP A 26 23.87 -7.97 0.57
N SER A 27 22.70 -7.46 0.94
CA SER A 27 21.54 -8.28 1.31
C SER A 27 20.39 -8.11 0.33
N ILE A 28 20.32 -9.00 -0.66
CA ILE A 28 19.16 -9.14 -1.55
C ILE A 28 18.43 -10.42 -1.17
N SER A 29 17.16 -10.30 -0.80
CA SER A 29 16.35 -11.40 -0.30
C SER A 29 14.93 -11.36 -0.87
N THR A 30 14.16 -12.41 -0.58
CA THR A 30 12.77 -12.57 -1.01
C THR A 30 11.84 -12.11 0.11
N PHE A 31 11.08 -11.04 -0.12
CA PHE A 31 10.03 -10.57 0.79
C PHE A 31 8.71 -10.40 0.05
N ARG A 32 7.62 -10.80 0.71
CA ARG A 32 6.26 -10.55 0.22
C ARG A 32 6.00 -9.04 0.18
N LYS A 33 5.43 -8.56 -0.92
CA LYS A 33 5.08 -7.15 -1.13
C LYS A 33 3.59 -6.92 -1.36
N MET A 34 2.76 -7.95 -1.19
CA MET A 34 1.32 -7.91 -1.34
C MET A 34 0.68 -8.51 -0.08
N HIS A 35 -0.19 -7.74 0.56
CA HIS A 35 -0.90 -8.11 1.78
C HIS A 35 -2.40 -8.00 1.54
N VAL A 36 -3.17 -8.95 2.08
CA VAL A 36 -4.61 -9.06 1.86
C VAL A 36 -5.31 -9.15 3.20
N TRP A 37 -6.31 -8.30 3.39
CA TRP A 37 -7.28 -8.40 4.48
C TRP A 37 -8.65 -8.67 3.85
N GLU A 38 -9.33 -9.71 4.30
CA GLU A 38 -10.60 -10.12 3.73
C GLU A 38 -11.62 -10.47 4.82
N GLU A 39 -12.88 -10.18 4.51
CA GLU A 39 -14.04 -10.72 5.19
C GLU A 39 -14.96 -11.31 4.11
N PRO A 40 -15.00 -12.64 3.96
CA PRO A 40 -15.71 -13.28 2.85
C PRO A 40 -17.19 -12.85 2.75
N GLY A 41 -17.58 -12.42 1.56
CA GLY A 41 -18.94 -11.93 1.29
C GLY A 41 -19.19 -10.46 1.69
N GLU A 42 -18.20 -9.79 2.29
CA GLU A 42 -18.31 -8.40 2.75
C GLU A 42 -17.23 -7.49 2.16
N ARG A 43 -15.95 -7.85 2.22
CA ARG A 43 -14.87 -6.98 1.70
C ARG A 43 -13.58 -7.73 1.40
N VAL A 44 -12.79 -7.18 0.48
CA VAL A 44 -11.41 -7.57 0.21
C VAL A 44 -10.57 -6.31 0.03
N ILE A 45 -9.45 -6.22 0.74
CA ILE A 45 -8.51 -5.10 0.72
C ILE A 45 -7.12 -5.66 0.42
N VAL A 46 -6.45 -5.12 -0.60
CA VAL A 46 -5.11 -5.51 -1.05
C VAL A 46 -4.19 -4.30 -0.94
N LEU A 47 -3.06 -4.46 -0.27
CA LEU A 47 -2.00 -3.46 -0.19
C LEU A 47 -0.72 -4.01 -0.80
N MET A 48 -0.12 -3.25 -1.73
CA MET A 48 1.21 -3.53 -2.27
C MET A 48 2.21 -2.45 -1.85
N SER A 49 3.46 -2.84 -1.65
CA SER A 49 4.49 -1.97 -1.09
C SER A 49 5.77 -1.88 -1.93
N ALA A 50 6.38 -0.71 -1.95
CA ALA A 50 7.70 -0.47 -2.54
C ALA A 50 8.46 0.61 -1.76
N GLY A 51 9.79 0.54 -1.76
CA GLY A 51 10.65 1.49 -1.05
C GLY A 51 11.38 0.84 0.13
N ASN A 52 11.60 1.61 1.20
CA ASN A 52 12.32 1.15 2.38
C ASN A 52 11.62 -0.04 3.06
N LEU A 53 12.32 -1.16 3.19
CA LEU A 53 11.75 -2.39 3.74
C LEU A 53 11.26 -2.22 5.18
N ALA A 54 12.03 -1.55 6.04
CA ALA A 54 11.66 -1.32 7.43
C ALA A 54 10.37 -0.48 7.53
N THR A 55 10.27 0.60 6.76
CA THR A 55 9.05 1.42 6.67
C THR A 55 7.85 0.59 6.22
N THR A 56 7.97 -0.17 5.13
CA THR A 56 6.86 -0.97 4.61
C THR A 56 6.40 -2.07 5.58
N GLN A 57 7.33 -2.72 6.28
CA GLN A 57 7.00 -3.72 7.29
C GLN A 57 6.33 -3.11 8.52
N ALA A 58 6.82 -1.96 9.00
CA ALA A 58 6.21 -1.27 10.13
C ALA A 58 4.77 -0.85 9.84
N VAL A 59 4.51 -0.30 8.64
CA VAL A 59 3.15 0.05 8.20
C VAL A 59 2.23 -1.16 8.20
N VAL A 60 2.64 -2.27 7.54
CA VAL A 60 1.84 -3.49 7.50
C VAL A 60 1.60 -4.06 8.89
N SER A 61 2.62 -4.07 9.74
CA SER A 61 2.54 -4.63 11.10
C SER A 61 1.55 -3.85 11.97
N LEU A 62 1.58 -2.51 11.92
CA LEU A 62 0.64 -1.66 12.64
C LEU A 62 -0.81 -1.86 12.15
N LEU A 63 -1.02 -2.00 10.84
CA LEU A 63 -2.34 -2.28 10.27
C LEU A 63 -2.87 -3.65 10.72
N ASP A 64 -2.02 -4.68 10.75
CA ASP A 64 -2.36 -6.01 11.24
C ASP A 64 -2.68 -6.03 12.74
N GLU A 65 -1.86 -5.35 13.55
CA GLU A 65 -2.03 -5.29 15.00
C GLU A 65 -3.34 -4.58 15.37
N ARG A 66 -3.60 -3.42 14.76
CA ARG A 66 -4.87 -2.67 14.94
C ARG A 66 -6.08 -3.50 14.54
N THR A 67 -5.98 -4.34 13.52
CA THR A 67 -7.08 -5.20 13.07
C THR A 67 -7.37 -6.36 14.05
N LYS A 68 -6.41 -6.77 14.87
CA LYS A 68 -6.58 -7.87 15.85
C LYS A 68 -7.00 -7.38 17.25
N ALA A 69 -6.77 -6.11 17.57
CA ALA A 69 -7.07 -5.56 18.89
C ALA A 69 -8.59 -5.42 19.09
N ILE A 70 -9.18 -6.32 19.91
CA ILE A 70 -10.62 -6.38 20.19
C ILE A 70 -11.11 -5.19 21.06
N SER A 71 -10.19 -4.48 21.73
CA SER A 71 -10.53 -3.61 22.86
C SER A 71 -10.28 -2.11 22.68
N GLU A 72 -9.70 -1.66 21.55
CA GLU A 72 -9.36 -0.24 21.38
C GLU A 72 -10.14 0.40 20.25
N ARG A 73 -10.60 1.63 20.48
CA ARG A 73 -11.47 2.46 19.62
C ARG A 73 -10.82 2.91 18.29
N HIS A 74 -9.90 2.13 17.75
CA HIS A 74 -9.26 2.42 16.47
C HIS A 74 -10.02 1.72 15.35
N SER A 75 -10.50 2.49 14.37
CA SER A 75 -11.11 1.91 13.17
C SER A 75 -10.10 0.99 12.49
N THR A 76 -10.44 -0.29 12.39
CA THR A 76 -9.61 -1.27 11.69
C THR A 76 -9.86 -1.20 10.19
N LEU A 77 -8.96 -1.74 9.36
CA LEU A 77 -9.18 -1.83 7.92
C LEU A 77 -10.52 -2.54 7.61
N LEU A 78 -10.86 -3.56 8.40
CA LEU A 78 -12.07 -4.37 8.26
C LEU A 78 -13.35 -3.72 8.80
N GLU A 79 -13.26 -2.56 9.45
CA GLU A 79 -14.43 -1.84 9.97
C GLU A 79 -14.72 -0.53 9.21
N THR A 80 -13.83 -0.13 8.30
CA THR A 80 -14.02 1.11 7.54
C THR A 80 -15.30 1.07 6.69
N PRO A 81 -16.04 2.19 6.58
CA PRO A 81 -17.30 2.23 5.84
C PRO A 81 -17.12 2.40 4.33
N SER A 82 -15.91 2.72 3.85
CA SER A 82 -15.61 2.89 2.43
C SER A 82 -14.11 2.76 2.17
N MET A 83 -13.74 2.40 0.93
CA MET A 83 -12.34 2.36 0.53
C MET A 83 -11.61 3.70 0.66
N TYR A 84 -12.32 4.83 0.61
CA TYR A 84 -11.74 6.16 0.88
C TYR A 84 -11.31 6.31 2.34
N GLN A 85 -12.11 5.82 3.29
CA GLN A 85 -11.70 5.81 4.70
C GLN A 85 -10.58 4.80 4.93
N THR A 86 -10.60 3.65 4.25
CA THR A 86 -9.51 2.67 4.28
C THR A 86 -8.18 3.31 3.84
N VAL A 87 -8.13 3.99 2.69
CA VAL A 87 -6.89 4.62 2.21
C VAL A 87 -6.42 5.75 3.11
N ARG A 88 -7.33 6.49 3.76
CA ARG A 88 -6.95 7.50 4.76
C ARG A 88 -6.23 6.89 5.95
N ILE A 89 -6.74 5.79 6.51
CA ILE A 89 -6.10 5.10 7.64
C ILE A 89 -4.71 4.59 7.24
N VAL A 90 -4.57 4.03 6.05
CA VAL A 90 -3.25 3.59 5.55
C VAL A 90 -2.32 4.79 5.39
N GLY A 91 -2.77 5.88 4.77
CA GLY A 91 -1.98 7.11 4.61
C GLY A 91 -1.53 7.74 5.94
N ASP A 92 -2.41 7.76 6.94
CA ASP A 92 -2.08 8.25 8.29
C ASP A 92 -1.06 7.32 8.98
N THR A 93 -1.17 6.00 8.79
CA THR A 93 -0.18 5.03 9.29
C THR A 93 1.18 5.19 8.61
N VAL A 94 1.21 5.51 7.30
CA VAL A 94 2.46 5.81 6.57
C VAL A 94 3.15 7.02 7.17
N LYS A 95 2.40 8.12 7.39
CA LYS A 95 2.94 9.34 8.03
C LYS A 95 3.50 9.04 9.42
N GLU A 96 2.74 8.30 10.23
CA GLU A 96 3.13 7.91 11.58
C GLU A 96 4.48 7.17 11.58
N VAL A 97 4.62 6.16 10.72
CA VAL A 97 5.85 5.35 10.65
C VAL A 97 7.04 6.20 10.18
N ILE A 98 6.87 7.02 9.14
CA ILE A 98 7.95 7.86 8.60
C ILE A 98 8.38 8.93 9.62
N ALA A 99 7.42 9.56 10.31
CA ALA A 99 7.70 10.54 11.36
C ALA A 99 8.48 9.92 12.52
N ASN A 100 8.14 8.68 12.92
CA ASN A 100 8.83 7.96 13.99
C ASN A 100 10.20 7.40 13.58
N SER A 101 10.45 7.22 12.27
CA SER A 101 11.69 6.65 11.74
C SER A 101 12.74 7.70 11.40
N SER A 102 12.36 8.97 11.25
CA SER A 102 13.26 10.05 10.86
C SER A 102 14.02 10.59 12.08
N PRO A 103 15.35 10.40 12.19
CA PRO A 103 16.12 11.03 13.25
C PRO A 103 16.03 12.56 13.11
N ALA A 104 16.01 13.27 14.24
CA ALA A 104 15.96 14.73 14.25
C ALA A 104 17.11 15.34 13.41
N GLY A 105 16.80 15.81 12.19
CA GLY A 105 17.75 16.47 11.29
C GLY A 105 17.34 16.43 9.81
N GLU A 106 17.64 17.50 9.07
CA GLU A 106 17.22 17.81 7.68
C GLU A 106 17.69 16.83 6.56
N LYS A 107 18.29 15.68 6.89
CA LYS A 107 18.93 14.80 5.89
C LYS A 107 18.33 13.40 5.74
N ALA A 108 17.24 13.09 6.46
CA ALA A 108 16.64 11.75 6.47
C ALA A 108 15.53 11.53 5.41
N ASP A 109 15.02 12.59 4.80
CA ASP A 109 13.73 12.58 4.08
C ASP A 109 13.64 11.62 2.88
N SER A 110 14.74 11.16 2.29
CA SER A 110 14.68 10.19 1.17
C SER A 110 14.94 8.74 1.60
N TYR A 111 15.52 8.50 2.78
CA TYR A 111 16.04 7.18 3.15
C TYR A 111 14.94 6.22 3.63
N PHE A 112 13.87 6.79 4.19
CA PHE A 112 12.75 6.05 4.78
C PHE A 112 11.49 6.05 3.91
N ASN A 113 11.57 6.57 2.69
CA ASN A 113 10.42 6.68 1.81
C ASN A 113 9.90 5.30 1.36
N ALA A 114 8.58 5.19 1.39
CA ALA A 114 7.83 4.06 0.88
C ALA A 114 6.58 4.55 0.16
N SER A 115 6.21 3.86 -0.91
CA SER A 115 5.01 4.10 -1.69
C SER A 115 4.16 2.84 -1.70
N PHE A 116 2.84 3.01 -1.79
CA PHE A 116 1.92 1.89 -1.73
C PHE A 116 0.85 1.98 -2.80
N ILE A 117 0.33 0.82 -3.22
CA ILE A 117 -0.90 0.72 -3.99
C ILE A 117 -1.91 0.02 -3.10
N LEU A 118 -3.06 0.65 -2.88
CA LEU A 118 -4.17 0.06 -2.14
C LEU A 118 -5.33 -0.14 -3.11
N GLY A 119 -5.90 -1.33 -3.16
CA GLY A 119 -7.15 -1.54 -3.88
C GLY A 119 -8.04 -2.55 -3.18
N GLY A 120 -9.29 -2.59 -3.57
CA GLY A 120 -10.25 -3.49 -2.94
C GLY A 120 -11.69 -3.13 -3.27
N GLN A 121 -12.59 -3.84 -2.61
CA GLN A 121 -14.01 -3.62 -2.71
C GLN A 121 -14.65 -3.90 -1.35
N ILE A 122 -15.61 -3.04 -0.98
CA ILE A 122 -16.52 -3.25 0.14
C ILE A 122 -17.92 -3.45 -0.44
N LYS A 123 -18.69 -4.36 0.14
CA LYS A 123 -20.04 -4.70 -0.31
C LYS A 123 -20.91 -3.46 -0.51
N GLY A 124 -21.61 -3.44 -1.65
CA GLY A 124 -22.46 -2.32 -2.05
C GLY A 124 -21.70 -1.14 -2.67
N SER A 125 -20.38 -1.24 -2.87
CA SER A 125 -19.58 -0.24 -3.58
C SER A 125 -18.82 -0.84 -4.76
N GLU A 126 -18.45 0.01 -5.71
CA GLU A 126 -17.57 -0.36 -6.82
C GLU A 126 -16.14 -0.66 -6.33
N PRO A 127 -15.37 -1.50 -7.04
CA PRO A 127 -13.95 -1.67 -6.77
C PRO A 127 -13.18 -0.35 -6.94
N ARG A 128 -12.27 -0.06 -6.01
CA ARG A 128 -11.48 1.19 -6.01
C ARG A 128 -9.99 0.88 -5.89
N LEU A 129 -9.16 1.73 -6.49
CA LEU A 129 -7.71 1.59 -6.55
C LEU A 129 -7.05 2.95 -6.31
N PHE A 130 -6.06 2.97 -5.42
CA PHE A 130 -5.37 4.17 -4.94
C PHE A 130 -3.86 3.96 -4.99
N MET A 131 -3.13 5.06 -5.19
CA MET A 131 -1.69 5.14 -4.98
C MET A 131 -1.41 6.11 -3.84
N ILE A 132 -0.64 5.64 -2.86
CA ILE A 132 -0.28 6.39 -1.64
C ILE A 132 1.18 6.79 -1.74
N TYR A 133 1.43 8.09 -1.57
CA TYR A 133 2.77 8.67 -1.57
C TYR A 133 3.42 8.61 -0.18
N PRO A 134 4.75 8.80 -0.07
CA PRO A 134 5.44 8.84 1.22
C PRO A 134 4.86 9.88 2.20
N GLU A 135 4.30 10.98 1.70
CA GLU A 135 3.65 12.02 2.49
C GLU A 135 2.28 11.59 3.05
N GLY A 136 1.84 10.36 2.74
CA GLY A 136 0.57 9.76 3.18
C GLY A 136 -0.68 10.35 2.52
N ASN A 137 -0.54 11.32 1.61
CA ASN A 137 -1.59 11.66 0.67
C ASN A 137 -1.67 10.59 -0.44
N PHE A 138 -2.77 10.61 -1.20
CA PHE A 138 -3.03 9.59 -2.20
C PHE A 138 -3.84 10.15 -3.37
N ILE A 139 -3.75 9.46 -4.51
CA ILE A 139 -4.63 9.66 -5.67
C ILE A 139 -5.42 8.37 -5.94
N GLU A 140 -6.52 8.51 -6.67
CA GLU A 140 -7.37 7.41 -7.09
C GLU A 140 -7.31 7.19 -8.60
N SER A 141 -7.43 5.94 -9.04
CA SER A 141 -7.49 5.59 -10.46
C SER A 141 -8.79 6.11 -11.08
N THR A 142 -8.73 6.55 -12.32
CA THR A 142 -9.90 6.93 -13.13
C THR A 142 -9.97 6.07 -14.38
N ASP A 143 -10.99 6.24 -15.20
CA ASP A 143 -11.10 5.53 -16.48
C ASP A 143 -9.97 5.96 -17.45
N ASP A 144 -9.51 7.21 -17.35
CA ASP A 144 -8.37 7.74 -18.11
C ASP A 144 -7.01 7.28 -17.55
N THR A 145 -6.95 6.91 -16.27
CA THR A 145 -5.74 6.39 -15.61
C THR A 145 -6.08 5.16 -14.78
N PRO A 146 -6.32 4.01 -15.44
CA PRO A 146 -6.89 2.82 -14.80
C PRO A 146 -5.84 1.95 -14.10
N PHE A 147 -4.59 2.40 -13.96
CA PHE A 147 -3.53 1.61 -13.33
C PHE A 147 -2.52 2.47 -12.59
N PHE A 148 -1.88 1.87 -11.60
CA PHE A 148 -0.73 2.44 -10.90
C PHE A 148 0.43 1.45 -10.87
N GLN A 149 1.65 1.99 -10.86
CA GLN A 149 2.88 1.23 -10.71
C GLN A 149 3.74 1.88 -9.63
N ILE A 150 4.40 1.07 -8.81
CA ILE A 150 5.36 1.54 -7.79
C ILE A 150 6.68 0.76 -7.88
N GLY A 151 7.78 1.39 -7.48
CA GLY A 151 9.14 0.85 -7.62
C GLY A 151 9.77 1.14 -8.99
N GLU A 152 10.36 0.14 -9.63
CA GLU A 152 11.06 0.25 -10.92
C GLU A 152 10.07 0.11 -12.10
N THR A 153 9.39 1.20 -12.43
CA THR A 153 8.23 1.19 -13.35
C THR A 153 8.57 1.40 -14.83
N LYS A 154 9.76 1.90 -15.13
CA LYS A 154 10.14 2.38 -16.48
C LYS A 154 10.07 1.29 -17.55
N TYR A 155 10.44 0.05 -17.20
CA TYR A 155 10.57 -1.04 -18.17
C TYR A 155 9.23 -1.65 -18.58
N GLY A 156 8.29 -1.76 -17.65
CA GLY A 156 6.99 -2.41 -17.88
C GLY A 156 5.88 -1.47 -18.35
N LYS A 157 6.11 -0.15 -18.32
CA LYS A 157 5.08 0.83 -18.68
C LYS A 157 4.61 0.76 -20.14
N PRO A 158 5.47 0.60 -21.16
CA PRO A 158 5.04 0.66 -22.56
C PRO A 158 4.08 -0.43 -23.03
N ILE A 159 4.01 -1.58 -22.35
CA ILE A 159 3.10 -2.68 -22.74
C ILE A 159 1.71 -2.57 -22.08
N ILE A 160 1.57 -1.67 -21.10
CA ILE A 160 0.30 -1.44 -20.38
C ILE A 160 -0.50 -0.30 -21.02
N ILE A 161 0.18 0.66 -21.65
CA ILE A 161 -0.40 1.76 -22.43
C ILE A 161 -0.75 1.25 -23.82
#